data_AF-A0A3N1HU75-F1
#
_entry.id   AF-A0A3N1HU75-F1
#
_cell.length_a   1.000
_cell.length_b   1.000
_cell.length_c   1.000
_cell.angle_alpha   90.00
_cell.angle_beta   90.00
_cell.angle_gamma   90.00
#
_symmetry.space_group_name_H-M   'P 1'
#
loop_
_entity.id
_entity.type
_entity.pdbx_description
1 polymer ?
#
loop_
_entity_poly.entity_id
_entity_poly.type
_entity_poly.pdbx_seq_one_letter_code
_entity_poly.pdbx_strand_id
1 'polypeptide(L)' 'MMMDKDLKKIVEAIEAAGYTTETLKSGHVEVRDADGRKVTTFAGTASDRRSTLNALAPLKRRGFQWPPKPPKRRRDGER' A
#
# COMPACT_ATOMS: atom_id res chain seq x y z
N MET A 1 10.34 -8.25 14.08
CA MET A 1 8.97 -8.24 13.50
C MET A 1 9.14 -8.04 12.01
N MET A 2 8.86 -9.06 11.21
CA MET A 2 9.13 -9.03 9.77
C MET A 2 7.89 -8.46 9.08
N MET A 3 8.01 -7.29 8.43
CA MET A 3 6.93 -6.76 7.59
C MET A 3 6.65 -7.76 6.47
N ASP A 4 5.38 -8.13 6.30
CA ASP A 4 4.95 -8.97 5.19
C ASP A 4 5.37 -8.35 3.85
N LYS A 5 5.85 -9.19 2.93
CA LYS A 5 6.34 -8.74 1.60
C LYS A 5 5.27 -7.93 0.84
N ASP A 6 4.00 -8.26 1.04
CA ASP A 6 2.88 -7.52 0.46
C ASP A 6 2.71 -6.13 1.07
N LEU A 7 2.81 -6.00 2.40
CA LEU A 7 2.73 -4.70 3.07
C LEU A 7 3.88 -3.80 2.61
N LYS A 8 5.09 -4.34 2.47
CA LYS A 8 6.23 -3.59 1.94
C LYS A 8 5.96 -3.02 0.54
N LYS A 9 5.42 -3.83 -0.37
CA LYS A 9 5.05 -3.35 -1.73
C LYS A 9 3.95 -2.31 -1.70
N ILE A 10 2.99 -2.42 -0.77
CA ILE A 10 1.93 -1.43 -0.59
C ILE A 10 2.55 -0.11 -0.15
N VAL A 11 3.42 -0.14 0.86
CA VAL A 11 4.12 1.04 1.37
C VAL A 11 4.93 1.71 0.26
N GLU A 12 5.76 0.96 -0.47
CA GLU A 12 6.52 1.49 -1.60
C GLU A 12 5.62 2.12 -2.68
N ALA A 13 4.48 1.49 -3.00
CA ALA A 13 3.53 2.04 -3.96
C ALA A 13 2.84 3.32 -3.46
N ILE A 14 2.52 3.38 -2.16
CA ILE A 14 1.92 4.55 -1.51
C ILE A 14 2.91 5.71 -1.51
N GLU A 15 4.18 5.44 -1.17
CA GLU A 15 5.25 6.44 -1.24
C GLU A 15 5.48 6.93 -2.66
N ALA A 16 5.51 6.03 -3.65
CA ALA A 16 5.60 6.39 -5.06
C ALA A 16 4.40 7.21 -5.57
N ALA A 17 3.24 7.07 -4.94
CA ALA A 17 2.05 7.89 -5.22
C ALA A 17 2.10 9.28 -4.57
N GLY A 18 3.17 9.62 -3.84
CA GLY A 18 3.36 10.93 -3.21
C GLY A 18 2.82 11.05 -1.80
N TYR A 19 2.47 9.94 -1.16
CA TYR A 19 2.04 9.92 0.25
C TYR A 19 3.24 9.64 1.17
N THR A 20 3.19 10.15 2.39
CA THR A 20 4.20 9.85 3.42
C THR A 20 3.74 8.65 4.23
N THR A 21 4.63 7.68 4.46
CA THR A 21 4.34 6.56 5.36
C THR A 21 5.26 6.58 6.59
N GLU A 22 4.70 6.28 7.75
CA GLU A 22 5.42 6.27 9.02
C GLU A 22 5.10 4.99 9.78
N THR A 23 6.13 4.24 10.18
CA THR A 23 5.93 3.02 11.00
C THR A 23 5.91 3.41 12.48
N LEU A 24 4.78 3.18 13.13
CA LEU A 24 4.56 3.41 14.55
C LEU A 24 5.25 2.33 15.39
N LYS A 25 5.54 2.66 16.66
CA LYS A 25 6.13 1.72 17.64
C LYS A 25 5.28 0.46 17.88
N SER A 26 3.97 0.52 17.61
CA SER A 26 3.05 -0.62 17.66
C SER A 26 3.17 -1.57 16.46
N GLY A 27 3.99 -1.24 15.48
CA GLY A 27 4.12 -1.95 14.21
C GLY A 27 3.16 -1.48 13.13
N HIS A 28 2.21 -0.60 13.43
CA HIS A 28 1.26 -0.06 12.43
C HIS A 28 1.94 0.93 11.48
N VAL A 29 1.50 1.01 10.23
CA VAL A 29 1.98 2.00 9.26
C VAL A 29 0.93 3.09 9.07
N GLU A 30 1.22 4.30 9.51
CA GLU A 30 0.38 5.45 9.26
C GLU A 30 0.71 6.06 7.88
N VAL A 31 -0.32 6.43 7.12
CA VAL A 31 -0.18 7.09 5.83
C VAL A 31 -0.75 8.50 5.91
N ARG A 32 0.08 9.47 5.55
CA ARG A 32 -0.24 10.89 5.53
C ARG A 32 -0.19 11.42 4.09
N ASP A 33 -1.04 12.39 3.82
CA ASP A 33 -1.05 13.15 2.57
C ASP A 33 0.16 14.10 2.50
N ALA A 34 0.42 14.70 1.34
CA ALA A 34 1.47 15.70 1.18
C ALA A 34 1.28 16.91 2.11
N ASP A 35 0.03 17.22 2.50
CA ASP A 35 -0.32 18.24 3.49
C ASP A 35 -0.12 17.80 4.96
N GLY A 36 0.40 16.60 5.20
CA GLY A 36 0.56 16.03 6.55
C GLY A 36 -0.73 15.49 7.18
N ARG A 37 -1.84 15.48 6.44
CA ARG A 37 -3.14 14.98 6.92
C ARG A 37 -3.17 13.45 6.93
N LYS A 38 -3.57 12.84 8.05
CA LYS A 38 -3.73 11.38 8.14
C LYS A 38 -4.82 10.90 7.17
N VAL A 39 -4.45 10.04 6.23
CA VAL A 39 -5.36 9.43 5.25
C VAL A 39 -5.85 8.08 5.77
N THR A 40 -4.94 7.23 6.21
CA THR A 40 -5.25 5.86 6.63
C THR A 40 -4.14 5.31 7.54
N THR A 41 -4.41 4.17 8.20
CA THR A 41 -3.44 3.45 9.00
C THR A 41 -3.55 1.96 8.68
N PHE A 42 -2.43 1.33 8.36
CA PHE A 42 -2.32 -0.11 8.14
C PHE A 42 -1.87 -0.81 9.42
N ALA A 43 -2.47 -1.95 9.74
CA ALA A 43 -1.95 -2.82 10.78
C ALA A 43 -0.61 -3.44 10.31
N GLY A 44 0.36 -3.54 11.21
CA GLY A 44 1.71 -4.05 10.91
C GLY A 44 1.79 -5.52 10.52
N THR A 45 0.72 -6.26 10.82
CA THR A 45 0.57 -7.68 10.55
C THR A 45 -0.49 -7.85 9.46
N ALA A 46 -0.13 -8.49 8.34
CA ALA A 46 -1.03 -8.74 7.22
C ALA A 46 -2.11 -9.81 7.52
N SER A 47 -2.27 -10.23 8.79
CA SER A 47 -3.18 -11.31 9.20
C SER A 47 -4.65 -11.03 8.92
N ASP A 48 -5.02 -9.80 8.57
CA ASP A 48 -6.37 -9.52 8.12
C ASP A 48 -6.38 -8.82 6.76
N ARG A 49 -6.54 -9.60 5.69
CA ARG A 49 -6.76 -9.11 4.32
C ARG A 49 -7.85 -8.02 4.28
N ARG A 50 -8.87 -8.10 5.14
CA ARG A 50 -9.90 -7.03 5.22
C ARG A 50 -9.33 -5.74 5.76
N SER A 51 -8.43 -5.77 6.73
CA SER A 51 -7.79 -4.57 7.28
C SER A 51 -7.03 -3.82 6.18
N THR A 52 -6.23 -4.52 5.39
CA THR A 52 -5.52 -3.93 4.23
C THR A 52 -6.50 -3.36 3.19
N LEU A 53 -7.57 -4.08 2.86
CA LEU A 53 -8.57 -3.60 1.90
C LEU A 53 -9.34 -2.37 2.41
N ASN A 54 -9.66 -2.32 3.70
CA ASN A 54 -10.28 -1.17 4.34
C ASN A 54 -9.35 0.03 4.34
N ALA A 55 -8.06 -0.17 4.68
CA ALA A 55 -7.06 0.88 4.67
C ALA A 55 -6.82 1.44 3.26
N LEU A 56 -6.97 0.62 2.21
CA LEU A 56 -6.88 1.03 0.81
C LEU A 56 -8.12 1.78 0.30
N ALA A 57 -9.30 1.62 0.91
CA ALA A 57 -10.53 2.27 0.46
C ALA A 57 -10.41 3.81 0.35
N PRO A 58 -9.89 4.55 1.36
CA PRO A 58 -9.69 6.00 1.26
C PRO A 58 -8.64 6.38 0.19
N LEU A 59 -7.60 5.56 0.01
CA LEU A 59 -6.58 5.79 -1.03
C LEU A 59 -7.17 5.60 -2.43
N LYS A 60 -8.00 4.56 -2.64
CA LYS A 60 -8.70 4.31 -3.91
C LYS A 60 -9.62 5.46 -4.30
N ARG A 61 -10.30 6.08 -3.33
CA ARG A 61 -11.13 7.27 -3.56
C ARG A 61 -10.32 8.48 -4.04
N ARG A 62 -9.02 8.51 -3.74
CA ARG A 62 -8.07 9.55 -4.18
C ARG A 62 -7.33 9.17 -5.48
N GLY A 63 -7.70 8.06 -6.12
CA GLY A 63 -7.10 7.61 -7.37
C GLY A 63 -5.96 6.59 -7.22
N PHE A 64 -5.62 6.15 -6.01
CA PHE A 64 -4.61 5.11 -5.81
C PHE A 64 -5.13 3.75 -6.28
N GLN A 65 -4.39 3.07 -7.16
CA GLN A 65 -4.78 1.77 -7.69
C GLN A 65 -3.95 0.63 -7.11
N TRP A 66 -4.61 -0.28 -6.39
CA TRP A 66 -4.02 -1.49 -5.80
C TRP A 66 -4.91 -2.73 -6.03
N PRO A 67 -4.36 -3.91 -6.39
CA PRO A 67 -2.93 -4.21 -6.60
C PRO A 67 -2.36 -3.50 -7.84
N PRO A 68 -1.04 -3.25 -7.91
CA PRO A 68 -0.41 -2.77 -9.12
C PRO A 68 -0.74 -3.79 -10.21
N LYS A 69 -1.36 -3.34 -11.31
CA LYS A 69 -1.60 -4.22 -12.45
C LYS A 69 -0.26 -4.87 -12.78
N PRO A 70 -0.14 -6.21 -12.78
CA PRO A 70 1.09 -6.82 -13.26
C PRO A 70 1.32 -6.25 -14.66
N PRO A 71 2.57 -5.88 -15.01
CA PRO A 71 2.85 -5.50 -16.39
C PRO A 71 2.30 -6.63 -17.25
N LYS A 72 1.48 -6.29 -18.27
CA LYS A 72 0.97 -7.28 -19.24
C LYS A 72 2.17 -8.14 -19.57
N ARG A 73 2.18 -9.43 -19.17
CA ARG A 73 3.17 -10.38 -19.64
C ARG A 73 3.17 -10.18 -21.15
N ARG A 74 4.28 -9.66 -21.70
CA ARG A 74 4.48 -9.74 -23.13
C ARG A 74 4.40 -11.24 -23.39
N ARG A 75 3.38 -11.67 -24.14
CA ARG A 75 3.45 -12.97 -24.79
C ARG A 75 4.59 -12.79 -25.77
N ASP A 76 5.80 -13.11 -25.35
CA ASP A 76 6.89 -13.40 -26.25
C ASP A 76 6.49 -14.71 -26.91
N GLY A 77 5.64 -14.57 -27.92
CA GLY A 77 5.26 -15.60 -28.85
C GLY A 77 6.00 -15.34 -30.15
N GLU A 78 6.67 -16.39 -30.61
CA GLU A 78 6.96 -16.71 -32.00
C GLU A 78 8.19 -16.06 -32.64
N ARG A 79 9.28 -16.84 -32.65
CA ARG A 79 10.11 -17.06 -33.84
C ARG A 79 10.38 -18.55 -33.98
#